data_AF-A0A9X9PSG0-F1
#
_entry.id   AF-A0A9X9PSG0-F1
#
_cell.length_a   1.000
_cell.length_b   1.000
_cell.length_c   1.000
_cell.angle_alpha   90.00
_cell.angle_beta   90.00
_cell.angle_gamma   90.00
#
_symmetry.space_group_name_H-M   'P 1'
#
loop_
_entity.id
_entity.type
_entity.pdbx_description
1 polymer ?
#
loop_
_entity_poly.entity_id
_entity_poly.type
_entity_poly.pdbx_seq_one_letter_code
_entity_poly.pdbx_strand_id
1 'polypeptide(L)'
;MFENVWSLTLSSHLFAQSLHPTEPVLAVGLASGQVESFRLPPAEAGSDDEDDHNTSIASISSNAIDLEWRTRRHRGSCRTLAYSHDGEVLYSSGTDGLVKAASSQTGQVVSKIAIPYSAGKADAPSLVHALSPETLLLATDSAAIHVYDLRSPSIMTPRPAQTYFPHQDYISSLTPLPPSSSSKSGFSKQWISTGGTTLAVTDLRKGVLAQSADQEEELLCSTFVGGLPIRPGKSNGEKLLLGDSSGVLTLWEKGVWDDQQERIRVVNRRSEACALESIALMPQGVGDGGKNVVVGVEDGKIHIVKLGINKVTATLQHERLDGVEGVTALGFDVDGRLISGGGTIVKAWQQLASDNGSEDEEDDEGRDGGSSIDDMTSCDSDAETCVRRPSSQNDRKRKKPRVSKISSTGIMGFEGLD
;
A
#
# COMPACT_ATOMS: atom_id res chain seq x y z
N MET A 1 17.02 -7.08 9.25
CA MET A 1 16.84 -5.71 8.71
C MET A 1 16.57 -5.83 7.20
N PHE A 2 15.81 -4.91 6.57
CA PHE A 2 15.64 -4.95 5.11
C PHE A 2 16.79 -4.24 4.41
N GLU A 3 17.38 -4.87 3.42
CA GLU A 3 18.44 -4.31 2.58
C GLU A 3 18.02 -4.26 1.12
N ASN A 4 18.52 -3.26 0.40
CA ASN A 4 18.25 -3.13 -1.03
C ASN A 4 19.08 -4.15 -1.82
N VAL A 5 18.40 -5.04 -2.54
CA VAL A 5 19.05 -6.09 -3.35
C VAL A 5 19.38 -5.58 -4.73
N TRP A 6 18.44 -4.86 -5.33
CA TRP A 6 18.59 -4.28 -6.66
C TRP A 6 17.75 -3.01 -6.83
N SER A 7 18.15 -2.22 -7.82
CA SER A 7 17.44 -1.02 -8.26
C SER A 7 17.32 -1.05 -9.78
N LEU A 8 16.14 -0.77 -10.29
CA LEU A 8 15.79 -0.72 -11.70
C LEU A 8 15.39 0.71 -12.06
N THR A 9 16.04 1.28 -13.08
CA THR A 9 15.65 2.58 -13.64
C THR A 9 14.76 2.37 -14.86
N LEU A 10 13.58 2.96 -14.83
CA LEU A 10 12.56 2.89 -15.88
C LEU A 10 12.80 3.94 -16.95
N SER A 11 12.20 3.75 -18.13
CA SER A 11 12.29 4.68 -19.25
C SER A 11 11.44 5.95 -19.08
N SER A 12 10.50 5.94 -18.14
CA SER A 12 9.54 7.02 -17.86
C SER A 12 8.94 6.82 -16.46
N HIS A 13 8.22 7.81 -15.92
CA HIS A 13 7.63 7.72 -14.59
C HIS A 13 6.63 6.56 -14.47
N LEU A 14 6.70 5.87 -13.34
CA LEU A 14 5.86 4.77 -12.92
C LEU A 14 4.48 5.30 -12.51
N PHE A 15 3.46 4.83 -13.20
CA PHE A 15 2.05 5.13 -12.86
C PHE A 15 1.34 3.91 -12.27
N ALA A 16 1.76 2.70 -12.63
CA ALA A 16 1.17 1.48 -12.12
C ALA A 16 2.22 0.40 -11.90
N GLN A 17 2.08 -0.35 -10.82
CA GLN A 17 2.89 -1.52 -10.50
C GLN A 17 1.95 -2.68 -10.15
N SER A 18 2.25 -3.87 -10.66
CA SER A 18 1.54 -5.09 -10.29
C SER A 18 2.53 -6.24 -10.19
N LEU A 19 2.43 -7.01 -9.11
CA LEU A 19 3.23 -8.21 -8.88
C LEU A 19 2.40 -9.44 -9.23
N HIS A 20 3.03 -10.40 -9.91
CA HIS A 20 2.37 -11.62 -10.31
C HIS A 20 1.99 -12.46 -9.07
N PRO A 21 0.78 -13.05 -9.01
CA PRO A 21 0.29 -13.70 -7.80
C PRO A 21 1.03 -15.00 -7.44
N THR A 22 1.66 -15.65 -8.42
CA THR A 22 2.24 -17.00 -8.28
C THR A 22 3.67 -17.14 -8.80
N GLU A 23 4.24 -16.09 -9.41
CA GLU A 23 5.58 -16.12 -9.98
C GLU A 23 6.35 -14.85 -9.57
N PRO A 24 7.70 -14.88 -9.54
CA PRO A 24 8.52 -13.71 -9.25
C PRO A 24 8.59 -12.80 -10.48
N VAL A 25 7.46 -12.22 -10.87
CA VAL A 25 7.32 -11.35 -12.04
C VAL A 25 6.70 -10.01 -11.64
N LEU A 26 7.29 -8.93 -12.14
CA LEU A 26 6.89 -7.55 -11.91
C LEU A 26 6.41 -6.94 -13.23
N ALA A 27 5.17 -6.45 -13.27
CA ALA A 27 4.69 -5.61 -14.36
C ALA A 27 4.63 -4.15 -13.94
N VAL A 28 5.05 -3.26 -14.82
CA VAL A 28 4.99 -1.80 -14.64
C VAL A 28 4.31 -1.12 -15.82
N GLY A 29 3.53 -0.08 -15.49
CA GLY A 29 2.82 0.77 -16.42
C GLY A 29 3.36 2.19 -16.30
N LEU A 30 3.79 2.76 -17.43
CA LEU A 30 4.52 4.02 -17.45
C LEU A 30 3.67 5.18 -17.98
N ALA A 31 4.07 6.40 -17.61
CA ALA A 31 3.50 7.65 -18.11
C ALA A 31 3.57 7.76 -19.65
N SER A 32 4.57 7.12 -20.27
CA SER A 32 4.71 7.05 -21.74
C SER A 32 3.65 6.17 -22.45
N GLY A 33 2.86 5.41 -21.69
CA GLY A 33 1.91 4.41 -22.20
C GLY A 33 2.52 3.04 -22.46
N GLN A 34 3.80 2.85 -22.14
CA GLN A 34 4.45 1.55 -22.19
C GLN A 34 4.04 0.69 -20.99
N VAL A 35 3.98 -0.62 -21.25
CA VAL A 35 3.84 -1.66 -20.24
C VAL A 35 5.02 -2.61 -20.41
N GLU A 36 5.70 -2.90 -19.32
CA GLU A 36 6.90 -3.73 -19.28
C GLU A 36 6.72 -4.83 -18.23
N SER A 37 7.24 -6.02 -18.51
CA SER A 37 7.26 -7.17 -17.60
C SER A 37 8.69 -7.60 -17.35
N PHE A 38 9.03 -7.79 -16.09
CA PHE A 38 10.35 -8.14 -15.62
C PHE A 38 10.28 -9.41 -14.80
N ARG A 39 11.13 -10.39 -15.12
CA ARG A 39 11.35 -11.54 -14.26
C ARG A 39 12.37 -11.16 -13.20
N LEU A 40 11.94 -11.28 -11.94
CA LEU A 40 12.79 -10.98 -10.80
C LEU A 40 13.77 -12.15 -10.60
N PRO A 41 15.04 -11.88 -10.23
CA PRO A 41 16.00 -12.92 -9.88
C PRO A 41 15.43 -13.83 -8.79
N PRO A 42 15.80 -15.12 -8.70
CA PRO A 42 15.43 -15.93 -7.54
C PRO A 42 15.99 -15.26 -6.26
N ALA A 43 15.27 -15.37 -5.14
CA ALA A 43 15.84 -15.01 -3.85
C ALA A 43 17.06 -15.90 -3.59
N GLU A 44 18.23 -15.30 -3.29
CA GLU A 44 19.40 -16.09 -2.89
C GLU A 44 19.03 -16.89 -1.64
N ALA A 45 18.88 -18.21 -1.81
CA ALA A 45 18.84 -19.12 -0.69
C ALA A 45 20.24 -19.12 -0.11
N GLY A 46 20.39 -18.87 1.19
CA GLY A 46 21.66 -19.07 1.88
C GLY A 46 22.11 -20.50 1.64
N SER A 47 23.09 -20.69 0.76
CA SER A 47 23.68 -21.99 0.48
C SER A 47 24.76 -22.23 1.51
N ASP A 48 24.42 -23.02 2.54
CA ASP A 48 25.37 -23.67 3.46
C ASP A 48 26.10 -24.84 2.78
N ASP A 49 26.50 -24.69 1.52
CA ASP A 49 27.30 -25.70 0.82
C ASP A 49 28.69 -25.12 0.52
N GLU A 50 29.55 -25.17 1.53
CA GLU A 50 30.99 -25.29 1.31
C GLU A 50 31.24 -26.64 0.60
N ASP A 51 31.20 -26.67 -0.73
CA ASP A 51 31.95 -27.60 -1.59
C ASP A 51 31.42 -27.55 -3.03
N ASP A 52 32.02 -26.70 -3.88
CA ASP A 52 32.53 -27.20 -5.17
C ASP A 52 33.42 -26.15 -5.85
N HIS A 53 34.72 -26.38 -5.75
CA HIS A 53 35.70 -25.70 -6.57
C HIS A 53 35.52 -26.15 -8.03
N ASN A 54 35.33 -25.17 -8.91
CA ASN A 54 35.60 -25.20 -10.36
C ASN A 54 34.38 -25.25 -11.31
N THR A 55 33.61 -24.17 -11.35
CA THR A 55 32.88 -23.78 -12.57
C THR A 55 33.01 -22.28 -12.83
N SER A 56 33.92 -21.94 -13.75
CA SER A 56 33.97 -20.68 -14.54
C SER A 56 33.81 -19.35 -13.80
N ILE A 57 34.89 -18.57 -13.79
CA ILE A 57 35.01 -17.16 -13.44
C ILE A 57 34.19 -16.30 -14.43
N ALA A 58 32.86 -16.39 -14.35
CA ALA A 58 31.88 -15.61 -15.10
C ALA A 58 30.63 -15.27 -14.25
N SER A 59 30.59 -15.63 -12.97
CA SER A 59 29.39 -15.60 -12.12
C SER A 59 29.43 -14.53 -11.01
N ILE A 60 30.05 -13.37 -11.25
CA ILE A 60 30.09 -12.26 -10.28
C ILE A 60 29.58 -10.93 -10.90
N SER A 61 28.62 -10.96 -11.83
CA SER A 61 28.09 -9.70 -12.41
C SER A 61 26.65 -9.67 -12.94
N SER A 62 25.76 -10.58 -12.56
CA SER A 62 24.37 -10.51 -13.08
C SER A 62 23.29 -10.74 -12.02
N ASN A 63 23.17 -9.79 -11.07
CA ASN A 63 21.87 -9.38 -10.53
C ASN A 63 21.06 -8.62 -11.59
N ALA A 64 21.09 -9.09 -12.84
CA ALA A 64 20.43 -8.45 -13.95
C ALA A 64 18.96 -8.90 -13.95
N ILE A 65 18.07 -7.95 -13.75
CA ILE A 65 16.63 -8.16 -13.86
C ILE A 65 16.34 -8.41 -15.35
N ASP A 66 15.70 -9.54 -15.66
CA ASP A 66 15.43 -9.91 -17.04
C ASP A 66 14.14 -9.25 -17.53
N LEU A 67 14.21 -8.52 -18.64
CA LEU A 67 13.05 -7.93 -19.28
C LEU A 67 12.40 -8.99 -20.18
N GLU A 68 11.30 -9.59 -19.73
CA GLU A 68 10.59 -10.61 -20.50
C GLU A 68 9.98 -10.01 -21.77
N TRP A 69 9.32 -8.87 -21.63
CA TRP A 69 8.74 -8.14 -22.75
C TRP A 69 8.46 -6.69 -22.40
N ARG A 70 8.42 -5.86 -23.44
CA ARG A 70 7.95 -4.48 -23.37
C ARG A 70 7.05 -4.17 -24.56
N THR A 71 6.01 -3.39 -24.34
CA THR A 71 5.09 -3.00 -25.41
C THR A 71 4.54 -1.60 -25.18
N ARG A 72 4.45 -0.80 -26.25
CA ARG A 72 3.70 0.46 -26.20
C ARG A 72 2.22 0.16 -26.28
N ARG A 73 1.63 -0.16 -25.13
CA ARG A 73 0.27 -0.68 -25.05
C ARG A 73 -0.75 0.43 -25.24
N HIS A 74 -0.55 1.60 -24.65
CA HIS A 74 -1.48 2.72 -24.68
C HIS A 74 -0.93 3.92 -25.49
N ARG A 75 -1.83 4.73 -26.05
CA ARG A 75 -1.44 5.93 -26.82
C ARG A 75 -0.99 7.07 -25.89
N GLY A 76 -1.61 7.20 -24.73
CA GLY A 76 -1.15 8.01 -23.60
C GLY A 76 -0.78 7.13 -22.41
N SER A 77 -0.75 7.69 -21.20
CA SER A 77 -0.24 7.01 -20.01
C SER A 77 -0.99 5.71 -19.65
N CYS A 78 -0.24 4.72 -19.17
CA CYS A 78 -0.80 3.49 -18.60
C CYS A 78 -1.02 3.72 -17.10
N ARG A 79 -2.25 4.04 -16.70
CA ARG A 79 -2.57 4.46 -15.33
C ARG A 79 -2.75 3.31 -14.36
N THR A 80 -3.17 2.14 -14.83
CA THR A 80 -3.51 1.02 -13.93
C THR A 80 -3.10 -0.32 -14.49
N LEU A 81 -2.75 -1.25 -13.60
CA LEU A 81 -2.41 -2.63 -13.89
C LEU A 81 -3.01 -3.56 -12.83
N ALA A 82 -3.47 -4.74 -13.24
CA ALA A 82 -3.81 -5.82 -12.33
C ALA A 82 -3.67 -7.17 -13.01
N TYR A 83 -3.10 -8.15 -12.32
CA TYR A 83 -3.15 -9.54 -12.75
C TYR A 83 -4.53 -10.15 -12.48
N SER A 84 -4.90 -11.14 -13.31
CA SER A 84 -5.94 -12.12 -12.97
C SER A 84 -5.48 -12.98 -11.79
N HIS A 85 -6.42 -13.69 -11.16
CA HIS A 85 -6.13 -14.51 -9.98
C HIS A 85 -5.15 -15.66 -10.26
N ASP A 86 -5.19 -16.20 -11.47
CA ASP A 86 -4.27 -17.22 -11.96
C ASP A 86 -2.96 -16.64 -12.51
N GLY A 87 -2.86 -15.32 -12.67
CA GLY A 87 -1.68 -14.65 -13.20
C GLY A 87 -1.56 -14.68 -14.73
N GLU A 88 -2.37 -15.48 -15.43
CA GLU A 88 -2.28 -15.69 -16.88
C GLU A 88 -2.59 -14.42 -17.71
N VAL A 89 -3.41 -13.52 -17.16
CA VAL A 89 -3.87 -12.30 -17.82
C VAL A 89 -3.44 -11.07 -17.04
N LEU A 90 -2.77 -10.14 -17.72
CA LEU A 90 -2.51 -8.80 -17.23
C LEU A 90 -3.54 -7.82 -17.79
N TYR A 91 -4.35 -7.24 -16.92
CA TYR A 91 -5.24 -6.13 -17.24
C TYR A 91 -4.49 -4.81 -17.13
N SER A 92 -4.75 -3.93 -18.08
CA SER A 92 -4.14 -2.60 -18.16
C SER A 92 -5.16 -1.58 -18.64
N SER A 93 -5.10 -0.37 -18.13
CA SER A 93 -5.92 0.72 -18.65
C SER A 93 -5.17 2.06 -18.63
N GLY A 94 -5.50 2.92 -19.58
CA GLY A 94 -4.78 4.17 -19.79
C GLY A 94 -5.66 5.31 -20.28
N THR A 95 -5.04 6.47 -20.50
CA THR A 95 -5.74 7.69 -20.95
C THR A 95 -6.27 7.60 -22.38
N ASP A 96 -5.92 6.55 -23.12
CA ASP A 96 -6.51 6.25 -24.43
C ASP A 96 -7.95 5.71 -24.35
N GLY A 97 -8.53 5.65 -23.15
CA GLY A 97 -9.93 5.28 -22.93
C GLY A 97 -10.20 3.79 -23.13
N LEU A 98 -9.16 2.95 -23.02
CA LEU A 98 -9.25 1.51 -23.23
C LEU A 98 -8.80 0.73 -22.01
N VAL A 99 -9.49 -0.37 -21.74
CA VAL A 99 -8.97 -1.48 -20.92
C VAL A 99 -8.53 -2.59 -21.86
N LYS A 100 -7.33 -3.13 -21.64
CA LYS A 100 -6.74 -4.20 -22.44
C LYS A 100 -6.37 -5.37 -21.53
N ALA A 101 -6.83 -6.55 -21.91
CA ALA A 101 -6.39 -7.83 -21.35
C ALA A 101 -5.28 -8.39 -22.24
N ALA A 102 -4.16 -8.78 -21.65
CA ALA A 102 -3.02 -9.34 -22.35
C ALA A 102 -2.53 -10.62 -21.69
N SER A 103 -1.97 -11.52 -22.48
CA SER A 103 -1.22 -12.66 -21.93
C SER A 103 -0.06 -12.12 -21.08
N SER A 104 0.00 -12.56 -19.82
CA SER A 104 1.04 -12.20 -18.86
C SER A 104 2.44 -12.58 -19.37
N GLN A 105 2.58 -13.79 -19.93
CA GLN A 105 3.86 -14.31 -20.42
C GLN A 105 4.39 -13.59 -21.67
N THR A 106 3.51 -13.20 -22.60
CA THR A 106 3.94 -12.70 -23.93
C THR A 106 3.68 -11.20 -24.14
N GLY A 107 2.90 -10.58 -23.27
CA GLY A 107 2.43 -9.20 -23.42
C GLY A 107 1.41 -8.98 -24.55
N GLN A 108 1.05 -10.01 -25.32
CA GLN A 108 0.13 -9.89 -26.45
C GLN A 108 -1.30 -9.60 -25.98
N VAL A 109 -1.94 -8.59 -26.58
CA VAL A 109 -3.34 -8.21 -26.25
C VAL A 109 -4.28 -9.26 -26.81
N VAL A 110 -5.03 -9.91 -25.93
CA VAL A 110 -6.04 -10.93 -26.27
C VAL A 110 -7.45 -10.35 -26.35
N SER A 111 -7.72 -9.28 -25.60
CA SER A 111 -9.02 -8.60 -25.62
C SER A 111 -8.87 -7.14 -25.22
N LYS A 112 -9.82 -6.31 -25.65
CA LYS A 112 -9.90 -4.90 -25.27
C LYS A 112 -11.33 -4.40 -25.27
N ILE A 113 -11.62 -3.46 -24.38
CA ILE A 113 -12.91 -2.79 -24.28
C ILE A 113 -12.70 -1.28 -24.12
N ALA A 114 -13.71 -0.50 -24.51
CA ALA A 114 -13.73 0.94 -24.26
C ALA A 114 -14.21 1.22 -22.84
N ILE A 115 -13.58 2.18 -22.17
CA ILE A 115 -14.06 2.70 -20.90
C ILE A 115 -15.36 3.46 -21.15
N PRO A 116 -16.41 3.27 -20.33
CA PRO A 116 -17.66 4.00 -20.46
C PRO A 116 -17.44 5.52 -20.46
N TYR A 117 -18.29 6.23 -21.21
CA TYR A 117 -18.17 7.67 -21.35
C TYR A 117 -18.74 8.38 -20.12
N SER A 118 -18.07 9.46 -19.71
CA SER A 118 -18.54 10.42 -18.72
C SER A 118 -18.43 11.83 -19.30
N ALA A 119 -19.48 12.63 -19.13
CA ALA A 119 -19.56 14.02 -19.62
C ALA A 119 -19.14 14.21 -21.11
N GLY A 120 -19.42 13.24 -21.99
CA GLY A 120 -19.17 13.35 -23.43
C GLY A 120 -17.77 12.94 -23.91
N LYS A 121 -16.89 12.45 -23.03
CA LYS A 121 -15.59 11.84 -23.38
C LYS A 121 -15.42 10.48 -22.69
N ALA A 122 -14.46 9.68 -23.15
CA ALA A 122 -14.10 8.45 -22.43
C ALA A 122 -13.60 8.85 -21.04
N ASP A 123 -14.10 8.18 -20.01
CA ASP A 123 -13.66 8.45 -18.65
C ASP A 123 -12.21 7.98 -18.44
N ALA A 124 -11.49 8.62 -17.53
CA ALA A 124 -10.12 8.24 -17.23
C ALA A 124 -10.11 7.15 -16.14
N PRO A 125 -9.34 6.07 -16.31
CA PRO A 125 -9.30 5.00 -15.32
C PRO A 125 -8.45 5.42 -14.12
N SER A 126 -8.96 5.18 -12.90
CA SER A 126 -8.23 5.43 -11.66
C SER A 126 -7.68 4.14 -11.04
N LEU A 127 -8.40 3.01 -11.17
CA LEU A 127 -7.97 1.71 -10.65
C LEU A 127 -8.57 0.56 -11.46
N VAL A 128 -7.84 -0.54 -11.59
CA VAL A 128 -8.36 -1.82 -12.10
C VAL A 128 -8.05 -2.92 -11.10
N HIS A 129 -8.99 -3.82 -10.86
CA HIS A 129 -8.80 -4.90 -9.89
C HIS A 129 -9.62 -6.13 -10.24
N ALA A 130 -8.98 -7.29 -10.34
CA ALA A 130 -9.70 -8.57 -10.46
C ALA A 130 -10.21 -8.96 -9.05
N LEU A 131 -11.52 -8.87 -8.81
CA LEU A 131 -12.14 -9.20 -7.52
C LEU A 131 -12.31 -10.71 -7.32
N SER A 132 -12.56 -11.42 -8.43
CA SER A 132 -12.60 -12.88 -8.49
C SER A 132 -12.18 -13.33 -9.90
N PRO A 133 -11.97 -14.63 -10.17
CA PRO A 133 -11.73 -15.12 -11.53
C PRO A 133 -12.83 -14.74 -12.53
N GLU A 134 -14.04 -14.43 -12.05
CA GLU A 134 -15.20 -14.11 -12.86
C GLU A 134 -15.54 -12.61 -12.90
N THR A 135 -14.83 -11.77 -12.14
CA THR A 135 -15.24 -10.37 -11.93
C THR A 135 -14.06 -9.42 -11.95
N LEU A 136 -14.12 -8.45 -12.87
CA LEU A 136 -13.17 -7.34 -12.95
C LEU A 136 -13.86 -6.04 -12.54
N LEU A 137 -13.21 -5.28 -11.67
CA LEU A 137 -13.61 -3.94 -11.28
C LEU A 137 -12.75 -2.92 -12.02
N LEU A 138 -13.40 -1.92 -12.61
CA LEU A 138 -12.77 -0.76 -13.21
C LEU A 138 -13.31 0.48 -12.51
N ALA A 139 -12.45 1.19 -11.81
CA ALA A 139 -12.77 2.48 -11.21
C ALA A 139 -12.26 3.62 -12.10
N THR A 140 -12.93 4.77 -12.00
CA THR A 140 -12.71 5.93 -12.88
C THR A 140 -12.65 7.23 -12.08
N ASP A 141 -12.12 8.27 -12.72
CA ASP A 141 -12.03 9.61 -12.13
C ASP A 141 -13.40 10.25 -11.89
N SER A 142 -14.47 9.84 -12.59
CA SER A 142 -15.84 10.30 -12.33
C SER A 142 -16.53 9.57 -11.16
N ALA A 143 -15.76 8.97 -10.24
CA ALA A 143 -16.24 8.20 -9.10
C ALA A 143 -17.04 6.93 -9.45
N ALA A 144 -17.02 6.48 -10.72
CA ALA A 144 -17.73 5.29 -11.14
C ALA A 144 -16.88 4.04 -10.92
N ILE A 145 -17.49 3.00 -10.34
CA ILE A 145 -16.95 1.64 -10.27
C ILE A 145 -17.78 0.75 -11.18
N HIS A 146 -17.21 0.38 -12.32
CA HIS A 146 -17.79 -0.54 -13.29
C HIS A 146 -17.42 -1.99 -12.97
N VAL A 147 -18.41 -2.87 -12.98
CA VAL A 147 -18.27 -4.30 -12.74
C VAL A 147 -18.41 -5.04 -14.06
N TYR A 148 -17.38 -5.78 -14.47
CA TYR A 148 -17.38 -6.61 -15.67
C TYR A 148 -17.42 -8.09 -15.30
N ASP A 149 -18.27 -8.83 -16.02
CA ASP A 149 -18.34 -10.29 -15.94
C ASP A 149 -17.35 -10.90 -16.95
N LEU A 150 -16.40 -11.69 -16.44
CA LEU A 150 -15.33 -12.32 -17.21
C LEU A 150 -15.70 -13.71 -17.74
N ARG A 151 -16.86 -14.26 -17.39
CA ARG A 151 -17.30 -15.59 -17.85
C ARG A 151 -17.74 -15.62 -19.32
N SER A 152 -17.92 -14.45 -19.92
CA SER A 152 -18.32 -14.36 -21.32
C SER A 152 -17.17 -14.80 -22.24
N PRO A 153 -17.49 -15.37 -23.43
CA PRO A 153 -16.49 -15.96 -24.32
C PRO A 153 -15.41 -14.98 -24.82
N SER A 154 -15.58 -13.67 -24.66
CA SER A 154 -14.68 -12.63 -25.18
C SER A 154 -13.58 -12.17 -24.22
N ILE A 155 -13.32 -12.89 -23.11
CA ILE A 155 -12.44 -12.51 -21.97
C ILE A 155 -12.95 -11.26 -21.23
N MET A 156 -13.26 -10.19 -21.96
CA MET A 156 -13.88 -8.97 -21.46
C MET A 156 -15.18 -8.68 -22.23
N THR A 157 -16.23 -8.33 -21.49
CA THR A 157 -17.51 -7.89 -22.06
C THR A 157 -17.45 -6.38 -22.37
N PRO A 158 -17.98 -5.92 -23.52
CA PRO A 158 -17.87 -4.51 -23.92
C PRO A 158 -18.74 -3.57 -23.08
N ARG A 159 -19.73 -4.11 -22.35
CA ARG A 159 -20.59 -3.34 -21.46
C ARG A 159 -20.43 -3.87 -20.05
N PRO A 160 -20.30 -2.99 -19.04
CA PRO A 160 -20.28 -3.42 -17.66
C PRO A 160 -21.63 -4.06 -17.30
N ALA A 161 -21.58 -5.10 -16.47
CA ALA A 161 -22.77 -5.73 -15.92
C ALA A 161 -23.49 -4.79 -14.93
N GLN A 162 -22.72 -4.05 -14.14
CA GLN A 162 -23.21 -3.09 -13.16
C GLN A 162 -22.25 -1.90 -13.03
N THR A 163 -22.77 -0.76 -12.58
CA THR A 163 -21.97 0.43 -12.25
C THR A 163 -22.46 1.00 -10.93
N TYR A 164 -21.52 1.33 -10.05
CA TYR A 164 -21.77 1.97 -8.76
C TYR A 164 -21.11 3.34 -8.69
N PHE A 165 -21.70 4.26 -7.93
CA PHE A 165 -21.16 5.60 -7.66
C PHE A 165 -21.08 5.82 -6.14
N PRO A 166 -20.09 5.20 -5.46
CA PRO A 166 -20.00 5.29 -4.01
C PRO A 166 -19.50 6.65 -3.49
N HIS A 167 -18.78 7.42 -4.31
CA HIS A 167 -18.13 8.67 -3.90
C HIS A 167 -18.51 9.83 -4.84
N GLN A 168 -18.11 11.04 -4.45
CA GLN A 168 -18.25 12.26 -5.28
C GLN A 168 -16.94 12.68 -5.94
N ASP A 169 -15.85 11.99 -5.62
CA ASP A 169 -14.50 12.23 -6.12
C ASP A 169 -13.92 10.93 -6.69
N TYR A 170 -12.78 11.02 -7.39
CA TYR A 170 -12.13 9.86 -7.98
C TYR A 170 -11.87 8.77 -6.96
N ILE A 171 -11.89 7.51 -7.42
CA ILE A 171 -11.59 6.38 -6.57
C ILE A 171 -10.07 6.28 -6.38
N SER A 172 -9.59 6.55 -5.17
CA SER A 172 -8.17 6.56 -4.81
C SER A 172 -7.65 5.18 -4.43
N SER A 173 -8.47 4.36 -3.77
CA SER A 173 -8.08 2.99 -3.41
C SER A 173 -9.24 2.01 -3.41
N LEU A 174 -8.93 0.73 -3.55
CA LEU A 174 -9.88 -0.36 -3.48
C LEU A 174 -9.27 -1.58 -2.79
N THR A 175 -9.91 -2.05 -1.71
CA THR A 175 -9.49 -3.22 -0.95
C THR A 175 -10.62 -4.25 -0.89
N PRO A 176 -10.44 -5.46 -1.46
CA PRO A 176 -11.39 -6.55 -1.28
C PRO A 176 -11.50 -6.95 0.19
N LEU A 177 -12.73 -7.23 0.65
CA LEU A 177 -12.95 -7.84 1.95
C LEU A 177 -12.87 -9.36 1.83
N PRO A 178 -12.33 -10.06 2.83
CA PRO A 178 -12.27 -11.51 2.80
C PRO A 178 -13.67 -12.12 2.67
N PRO A 179 -13.81 -13.27 2.00
CA PRO A 179 -15.08 -13.96 1.85
C PRO A 179 -15.74 -14.19 3.22
N SER A 180 -17.05 -14.00 3.30
CA SER A 180 -17.80 -14.40 4.49
C SER A 180 -17.71 -15.91 4.68
N SER A 181 -17.84 -16.38 5.93
CA SER A 181 -17.91 -17.81 6.25
C SER A 181 -19.06 -18.53 5.53
N SER A 182 -20.09 -17.79 5.09
CA SER A 182 -21.21 -18.28 4.28
C SER A 182 -20.93 -18.37 2.77
N SER A 183 -19.78 -17.89 2.30
CA SER A 183 -19.44 -17.85 0.88
C SER A 183 -18.98 -19.22 0.39
N LYS A 184 -19.75 -19.84 -0.51
CA LYS A 184 -19.40 -21.14 -1.12
C LYS A 184 -18.24 -21.06 -2.13
N SER A 185 -17.94 -19.87 -2.65
CA SER A 185 -16.98 -19.69 -3.74
C SER A 185 -15.56 -19.41 -3.25
N GLY A 186 -15.34 -19.13 -1.96
CA GLY A 186 -14.03 -18.73 -1.44
C GLY A 186 -13.53 -17.35 -1.90
N PHE A 187 -14.16 -16.73 -2.89
CA PHE A 187 -13.80 -15.39 -3.38
C PHE A 187 -14.56 -14.25 -2.68
N SER A 188 -13.90 -13.09 -2.64
CA SER A 188 -14.46 -11.82 -2.19
C SER A 188 -15.68 -11.42 -3.03
N LYS A 189 -16.71 -10.91 -2.35
CA LYS A 189 -17.93 -10.36 -2.98
C LYS A 189 -18.21 -8.94 -2.52
N GLN A 190 -17.40 -8.45 -1.60
CA GLN A 190 -17.49 -7.12 -1.04
C GLN A 190 -16.11 -6.51 -1.12
N TRP A 191 -16.08 -5.21 -1.31
CA TRP A 191 -14.85 -4.43 -1.29
C TRP A 191 -15.14 -3.10 -0.62
N ILE A 192 -14.04 -2.47 -0.21
CA ILE A 192 -14.03 -1.12 0.30
C ILE A 192 -13.36 -0.25 -0.74
N SER A 193 -13.97 0.88 -1.04
CA SER A 193 -13.38 1.93 -1.85
C SER A 193 -13.21 3.20 -1.03
N THR A 194 -12.19 3.98 -1.38
CA THR A 194 -12.03 5.36 -0.89
C THR A 194 -12.13 6.32 -2.07
N GLY A 195 -12.65 7.51 -1.80
CA GLY A 195 -12.69 8.61 -2.76
C GLY A 195 -12.87 9.93 -2.02
N GLY A 196 -11.95 10.86 -2.28
CA GLY A 196 -11.80 12.09 -1.50
C GLY A 196 -11.60 11.76 -0.02
N THR A 197 -12.50 12.26 0.83
CA THR A 197 -12.43 12.12 2.29
C THR A 197 -13.35 11.03 2.86
N THR A 198 -13.87 10.13 2.01
CA THR A 198 -14.88 9.14 2.42
C THR A 198 -14.50 7.72 2.05
N LEU A 199 -14.95 6.76 2.85
CA LEU A 199 -14.88 5.33 2.58
C LEU A 199 -16.28 4.80 2.27
N ALA A 200 -16.39 3.78 1.41
CA ALA A 200 -17.63 3.11 1.12
C ALA A 200 -17.44 1.59 1.05
N VAL A 201 -18.40 0.85 1.61
CA VAL A 201 -18.46 -0.61 1.52
C VAL A 201 -19.45 -0.98 0.44
N THR A 202 -18.99 -1.66 -0.59
CA THR A 202 -19.83 -2.07 -1.72
C THR A 202 -19.87 -3.58 -1.82
N ASP A 203 -21.08 -4.12 -2.03
CA ASP A 203 -21.33 -5.53 -2.29
C ASP A 203 -21.69 -5.73 -3.76
N LEU A 204 -21.11 -6.77 -4.36
CA LEU A 204 -21.24 -7.11 -5.77
C LEU A 204 -22.69 -7.22 -6.25
N ARG A 205 -23.65 -7.55 -5.36
CA ARG A 205 -25.06 -7.72 -5.75
C ARG A 205 -25.94 -6.65 -5.15
N LYS A 206 -25.66 -6.26 -3.91
CA LYS A 206 -26.51 -5.32 -3.15
C LYS A 206 -26.16 -3.85 -3.41
N GLY A 207 -25.01 -3.57 -4.02
CA GLY A 207 -24.51 -2.22 -4.22
C GLY A 207 -23.88 -1.64 -2.95
N VAL A 208 -23.90 -0.31 -2.84
CA VAL A 208 -23.28 0.42 -1.72
C VAL A 208 -24.06 0.13 -0.43
N LEU A 209 -23.42 -0.54 0.52
CA LEU A 209 -24.02 -0.97 1.78
C LEU A 209 -23.86 0.08 2.89
N ALA A 210 -22.72 0.75 2.92
CA ALA A 210 -22.37 1.74 3.92
C ALA A 210 -21.41 2.78 3.33
N GLN A 211 -21.45 3.98 3.88
CA GLN A 211 -20.54 5.07 3.56
C GLN A 211 -20.18 5.79 4.87
N SER A 212 -18.91 6.12 5.06
CA SER A 212 -18.44 6.82 6.25
C SER A 212 -18.87 8.28 6.28
N ALA A 213 -18.71 8.92 7.44
CA ALA A 213 -18.66 10.37 7.51
C ALA A 213 -17.44 10.94 6.76
N ASP A 214 -17.48 12.23 6.47
CA ASP A 214 -16.35 13.01 5.94
C ASP A 214 -15.20 13.03 6.94
N GLN A 215 -14.02 12.55 6.52
CA GLN A 215 -12.83 12.43 7.36
C GLN A 215 -11.94 13.68 7.37
N GLU A 216 -12.34 14.76 6.69
CA GLU A 216 -11.62 16.03 6.52
C GLU A 216 -10.31 15.93 5.70
N GLU A 217 -9.57 14.84 5.85
CA GLU A 217 -8.34 14.52 5.11
C GLU A 217 -8.62 13.55 3.96
N GLU A 218 -7.86 13.66 2.89
CA GLU A 218 -8.00 12.79 1.72
C GLU A 218 -7.46 11.39 2.04
N LEU A 219 -8.23 10.36 1.69
CA LEU A 219 -7.89 8.97 1.91
C LEU A 219 -7.28 8.41 0.62
N LEU A 220 -6.00 8.02 0.65
CA LEU A 220 -5.22 7.75 -0.56
C LEU A 220 -5.02 6.26 -0.81
N CYS A 221 -4.71 5.49 0.23
CA CYS A 221 -4.41 4.07 0.11
C CYS A 221 -5.10 3.24 1.21
N SER A 222 -5.35 1.95 0.93
CA SER A 222 -6.05 1.07 1.86
C SER A 222 -5.50 -0.35 1.87
N THR A 223 -5.58 -1.03 3.02
CA THR A 223 -5.33 -2.47 3.12
C THR A 223 -6.14 -3.12 4.23
N PHE A 224 -6.52 -4.38 4.05
CA PHE A 224 -7.25 -5.16 5.04
C PHE A 224 -6.30 -6.04 5.85
N VAL A 225 -6.46 -6.05 7.16
CA VAL A 225 -5.65 -6.84 8.09
C VAL A 225 -6.53 -7.68 9.00
N GLY A 226 -6.42 -9.00 8.85
CA GLY A 226 -7.06 -9.98 9.73
C GLY A 226 -6.08 -10.65 10.71
N GLY A 227 -6.65 -11.31 11.72
CA GLY A 227 -5.89 -12.10 12.69
C GLY A 227 -5.16 -11.26 13.74
N LEU A 228 -5.68 -10.06 14.05
CA LEU A 228 -5.26 -9.27 15.20
C LEU A 228 -5.91 -9.82 16.49
N PRO A 229 -5.34 -9.53 17.68
CA PRO A 229 -5.91 -9.99 18.94
C PRO A 229 -7.37 -9.56 19.12
N ILE A 230 -8.24 -10.54 19.34
CA ILE A 230 -9.66 -10.32 19.62
C ILE A 230 -9.80 -9.83 21.05
N ARG A 231 -10.48 -8.70 21.23
CA ARG A 231 -10.83 -8.14 22.55
C ARG A 231 -12.36 -8.01 22.59
N PRO A 232 -13.07 -8.87 23.32
CA PRO A 232 -14.54 -8.85 23.36
C PRO A 232 -15.09 -7.45 23.64
N GLY A 233 -15.98 -6.97 22.78
CA GLY A 233 -16.60 -5.64 22.89
C GLY A 233 -15.72 -4.45 22.46
N LYS A 234 -14.47 -4.69 22.04
CA LYS A 234 -13.52 -3.63 21.63
C LYS A 234 -12.83 -3.87 20.28
N SER A 235 -12.58 -5.12 19.91
CA SER A 235 -11.91 -5.48 18.65
C SER A 235 -12.28 -6.90 18.23
N ASN A 236 -12.78 -7.07 17.02
CA ASN A 236 -13.05 -8.34 16.36
C ASN A 236 -11.81 -8.96 15.68
N GLY A 237 -10.66 -8.29 15.75
CA GLY A 237 -9.39 -8.78 15.17
C GLY A 237 -9.28 -8.60 13.65
N GLU A 238 -10.26 -7.94 13.02
CA GLU A 238 -10.31 -7.64 11.59
C GLU A 238 -10.42 -6.13 11.39
N LYS A 239 -9.35 -5.51 10.87
CA LYS A 239 -9.28 -4.07 10.68
C LYS A 239 -8.98 -3.70 9.23
N LEU A 240 -9.54 -2.59 8.79
CA LEU A 240 -9.12 -1.88 7.59
C LEU A 240 -8.20 -0.74 8.00
N LEU A 241 -7.09 -0.61 7.30
CA LEU A 241 -6.12 0.46 7.47
C LEU A 241 -6.22 1.40 6.27
N LEU A 242 -6.30 2.70 6.53
CA LEU A 242 -6.34 3.74 5.50
C LEU A 242 -5.23 4.76 5.73
N GLY A 243 -4.41 5.01 4.72
CA GLY A 243 -3.44 6.10 4.73
C GLY A 243 -4.08 7.39 4.24
N ASP A 244 -3.84 8.49 4.95
CA ASP A 244 -4.32 9.81 4.57
C ASP A 244 -3.21 10.75 4.04
N SER A 245 -3.64 11.88 3.47
CA SER A 245 -2.77 12.97 2.99
C SER A 245 -1.96 13.66 4.09
N SER A 246 -2.29 13.44 5.37
CA SER A 246 -1.68 14.13 6.52
C SER A 246 -0.54 13.33 7.18
N GLY A 247 -0.23 12.14 6.67
CA GLY A 247 0.79 11.25 7.25
C GLY A 247 0.28 10.38 8.39
N VAL A 248 -1.04 10.20 8.48
CA VAL A 248 -1.69 9.41 9.51
C VAL A 248 -2.33 8.17 8.90
N LEU A 249 -2.04 7.04 9.54
CA LEU A 249 -2.67 5.77 9.24
C LEU A 249 -3.86 5.58 10.18
N THR A 250 -5.06 5.56 9.63
CA THR A 250 -6.30 5.38 10.38
C THR A 250 -6.73 3.91 10.37
N LEU A 251 -7.29 3.44 11.48
CA LEU A 251 -7.72 2.06 11.65
C LEU A 251 -9.22 2.01 11.89
N TRP A 252 -9.87 1.14 11.14
CA TRP A 252 -11.31 0.93 11.09
C TRP A 252 -11.60 -0.52 11.40
N GLU A 253 -12.64 -0.79 12.16
CA GLU A 253 -13.01 -2.16 12.49
C GLU A 253 -14.04 -2.70 11.52
N LYS A 254 -13.85 -3.95 11.10
CA LYS A 254 -14.77 -4.56 10.15
C LYS A 254 -16.20 -4.61 10.71
N GLY A 255 -17.13 -3.95 10.03
CA GLY A 255 -18.52 -3.83 10.44
C GLY A 255 -18.87 -2.52 11.14
N VAL A 256 -17.88 -1.67 11.45
CA VAL A 256 -18.06 -0.32 11.98
C VAL A 256 -17.40 0.66 11.01
N TRP A 257 -18.21 1.26 10.15
CA TRP A 257 -17.75 2.06 9.01
C TRP A 257 -18.13 3.54 9.11
N ASP A 258 -18.76 3.96 10.21
CA ASP A 258 -19.25 5.33 10.36
C ASP A 258 -18.11 6.32 10.60
N ASP A 259 -17.15 5.96 11.46
CA ASP A 259 -16.00 6.78 11.84
C ASP A 259 -14.76 5.94 12.21
N GLN A 260 -13.59 6.56 12.13
CA GLN A 260 -12.30 5.94 12.43
C GLN A 260 -12.10 5.70 13.93
N GLN A 261 -11.48 4.58 14.29
CA GLN A 261 -11.32 4.18 15.69
C GLN A 261 -9.96 4.55 16.29
N GLU A 262 -8.88 4.28 15.55
CA GLU A 262 -7.52 4.52 16.00
C GLU A 262 -6.72 5.25 14.91
N ARG A 263 -5.67 5.95 15.33
CA ARG A 263 -4.77 6.73 14.46
C ARG A 263 -3.34 6.44 14.83
N ILE A 264 -2.51 6.14 13.85
CA ILE A 264 -1.06 5.98 13.98
C ILE A 264 -0.41 7.08 13.17
N ARG A 265 0.34 7.96 13.84
CA ARG A 265 1.13 8.98 13.15
C ARG A 265 2.38 8.31 12.59
N VAL A 266 2.44 8.20 11.27
CA VAL A 266 3.59 7.62 10.56
C VAL A 266 4.63 8.72 10.33
N VAL A 267 4.18 9.87 9.82
CA VAL A 267 5.02 11.03 9.56
C VAL A 267 4.70 12.14 10.56
N ASN A 268 5.71 12.92 10.94
CA ASN A 268 5.52 14.07 11.80
C ASN A 268 5.20 15.31 10.96
N ARG A 269 4.20 16.10 11.36
CA ARG A 269 3.70 17.31 10.65
C ARG A 269 4.74 18.41 10.36
N ARG A 270 5.99 18.25 10.82
CA ARG A 270 7.08 19.15 10.43
C ARG A 270 7.59 18.88 9.02
N SER A 271 7.29 17.71 8.46
CA SER A 271 7.60 17.40 7.07
C SER A 271 6.60 18.12 6.16
N GLU A 272 7.09 18.74 5.09
CA GLU A 272 6.24 19.40 4.09
C GLU A 272 5.53 18.37 3.20
N ALA A 273 6.19 17.24 2.92
CA ALA A 273 5.63 16.06 2.27
C ALA A 273 5.27 15.02 3.33
N CYS A 274 3.98 14.71 3.45
CA CYS A 274 3.44 13.81 4.49
C CYS A 274 2.48 12.75 3.94
N ALA A 275 2.03 12.85 2.69
CA ALA A 275 0.97 11.99 2.19
C ALA A 275 1.39 10.50 2.18
N LEU A 276 0.48 9.64 2.64
CA LEU A 276 0.67 8.19 2.61
C LEU A 276 0.16 7.63 1.27
N GLU A 277 1.05 7.55 0.30
CA GLU A 277 0.74 7.24 -1.10
C GLU A 277 0.42 5.76 -1.35
N SER A 278 1.09 4.85 -0.63
CA SER A 278 0.93 3.42 -0.85
C SER A 278 1.04 2.62 0.45
N ILE A 279 0.37 1.47 0.48
CA ILE A 279 0.39 0.57 1.64
C ILE A 279 0.35 -0.89 1.20
N ALA A 280 1.14 -1.73 1.86
CA ALA A 280 1.16 -3.17 1.65
C ALA A 280 1.16 -3.91 2.99
N LEU A 281 0.36 -4.98 3.08
CA LEU A 281 0.39 -5.90 4.22
C LEU A 281 1.63 -6.78 4.12
N MET A 282 2.42 -6.84 5.19
CA MET A 282 3.58 -7.75 5.26
C MET A 282 3.08 -9.20 5.32
N PRO A 283 3.55 -10.08 4.40
CA PRO A 283 3.18 -11.49 4.39
C PRO A 283 3.60 -12.22 5.67
N GLN A 284 2.93 -13.35 5.95
CA GLN A 284 3.39 -14.24 7.02
C GLN A 284 4.76 -14.83 6.67
N GLY A 285 5.64 -14.97 7.66
CA GLY A 285 7.01 -15.43 7.46
C GLY A 285 8.00 -14.32 7.08
N VAL A 286 7.51 -13.12 6.75
CA VAL A 286 8.33 -11.93 6.51
C VAL A 286 8.28 -11.02 7.74
N GLY A 287 9.43 -10.48 8.14
CA GLY A 287 9.60 -9.59 9.28
C GLY A 287 9.89 -10.31 10.59
N ASP A 288 9.38 -9.77 11.68
CA ASP A 288 9.60 -10.23 13.06
C ASP A 288 8.51 -11.21 13.55
N GLY A 289 7.76 -11.82 12.63
CA GLY A 289 6.59 -12.66 12.93
C GLY A 289 5.35 -11.89 13.42
N GLY A 290 5.45 -10.56 13.59
CA GLY A 290 4.33 -9.70 13.96
C GLY A 290 3.40 -9.36 12.79
N LYS A 291 2.27 -8.72 13.09
CA LYS A 291 1.40 -8.10 12.08
C LYS A 291 1.96 -6.73 11.72
N ASN A 292 2.69 -6.65 10.62
CA ASN A 292 3.29 -5.42 10.13
C ASN A 292 2.65 -4.96 8.83
N VAL A 293 2.62 -3.66 8.62
CA VAL A 293 2.31 -3.05 7.31
C VAL A 293 3.45 -2.15 6.89
N VAL A 294 3.65 -2.05 5.59
CA VAL A 294 4.65 -1.19 4.98
C VAL A 294 3.91 -0.04 4.31
N VAL A 295 4.33 1.20 4.59
CA VAL A 295 3.68 2.42 4.12
C VAL A 295 4.70 3.25 3.35
N GLY A 296 4.36 3.62 2.12
CA GLY A 296 5.13 4.50 1.26
C GLY A 296 4.66 5.94 1.43
N VAL A 297 5.60 6.87 1.48
CA VAL A 297 5.34 8.28 1.74
C VAL A 297 5.76 9.12 0.53
N GLU A 298 5.08 10.24 0.34
CA GLU A 298 5.40 11.29 -0.63
C GLU A 298 6.85 11.79 -0.54
N ASP A 299 7.50 11.71 0.63
CA ASP A 299 8.88 12.13 0.84
C ASP A 299 9.95 11.09 0.41
N GLY A 300 9.51 10.00 -0.26
CA GLY A 300 10.38 8.93 -0.72
C GLY A 300 10.82 7.95 0.38
N LYS A 301 10.23 8.04 1.58
CA LYS A 301 10.48 7.07 2.65
C LYS A 301 9.47 5.93 2.63
N ILE A 302 9.91 4.81 3.19
CA ILE A 302 9.09 3.63 3.44
C ILE A 302 9.12 3.34 4.93
N HIS A 303 7.98 3.36 5.60
CA HIS A 303 7.87 3.06 7.02
C HIS A 303 7.26 1.68 7.25
N ILE A 304 7.88 0.90 8.13
CA ILE A 304 7.32 -0.36 8.61
C ILE A 304 6.61 -0.07 9.93
N VAL A 305 5.31 -0.35 9.98
CA VAL A 305 4.44 -0.10 11.13
C VAL A 305 3.99 -1.43 11.72
N LYS A 306 4.30 -1.66 13.00
CA LYS A 306 3.86 -2.85 13.75
C LYS A 306 2.51 -2.60 14.40
N LEU A 307 1.53 -3.43 14.05
CA LEU A 307 0.17 -3.35 14.56
C LEU A 307 0.07 -4.03 15.93
N GLY A 308 -0.79 -3.49 16.79
CA GLY A 308 -0.95 -3.92 18.19
C GLY A 308 -0.23 -2.99 19.16
N ILE A 309 1.08 -2.75 18.95
CA ILE A 309 1.80 -1.64 19.62
C ILE A 309 1.63 -0.31 18.89
N ASN A 310 1.17 -0.35 17.63
CA ASN A 310 0.82 0.81 16.82
C ASN A 310 1.98 1.81 16.68
N LYS A 311 3.17 1.30 16.32
CA LYS A 311 4.40 2.09 16.25
C LYS A 311 5.18 1.78 14.98
N VAL A 312 5.82 2.81 14.43
CA VAL A 312 6.84 2.67 13.37
C VAL A 312 8.06 1.95 13.95
N THR A 313 8.45 0.83 13.38
CA THR A 313 9.57 -0.01 13.83
C THR A 313 10.82 0.20 12.99
N ALA A 314 10.67 0.50 11.70
CA ALA A 314 11.78 0.77 10.81
C ALA A 314 11.40 1.80 9.74
N THR A 315 12.41 2.44 9.19
CA THR A 315 12.30 3.38 8.06
C THR A 315 13.35 3.01 7.03
N LEU A 316 12.92 2.78 5.80
CA LEU A 316 13.77 2.57 4.63
C LEU A 316 13.69 3.82 3.75
N GLN A 317 14.72 4.06 2.95
CA GLN A 317 14.80 5.22 2.07
C GLN A 317 14.75 4.75 0.61
N HIS A 318 13.63 4.97 -0.09
CA HIS A 318 13.50 4.57 -1.49
C HIS A 318 14.47 5.34 -2.38
N GLU A 319 14.54 6.67 -2.27
CA GLU A 319 15.44 7.48 -3.07
C GLU A 319 16.36 8.37 -2.23
N ARG A 320 17.63 8.50 -2.63
CA ARG A 320 18.69 9.12 -1.83
C ARG A 320 19.20 10.46 -2.37
N LEU A 321 18.90 10.86 -3.62
CA LEU A 321 19.51 12.03 -4.24
C LEU A 321 18.52 12.94 -4.98
N ASP A 322 18.60 14.24 -4.67
CA ASP A 322 18.26 15.46 -5.44
C ASP A 322 16.87 15.62 -6.09
N GLY A 323 15.97 14.65 -5.99
CA GLY A 323 14.54 14.77 -6.27
C GLY A 323 13.75 14.01 -5.22
N VAL A 324 12.80 14.66 -4.54
CA VAL A 324 11.89 13.97 -3.62
C VAL A 324 10.75 13.39 -4.47
N GLU A 325 10.93 12.15 -4.96
CA GLU A 325 9.83 11.40 -5.58
C GLU A 325 9.16 10.50 -4.53
N GLY A 326 7.82 10.57 -4.48
CA GLY A 326 7.02 9.77 -3.55
C GLY A 326 7.01 8.29 -3.90
N VAL A 327 6.78 7.45 -2.89
CA VAL A 327 6.64 6.00 -3.07
C VAL A 327 5.20 5.68 -3.50
N THR A 328 4.95 5.70 -4.81
CA THR A 328 3.63 5.52 -5.42
C THR A 328 3.14 4.07 -5.42
N ALA A 329 4.05 3.09 -5.30
CA ALA A 329 3.69 1.69 -5.29
C ALA A 329 4.51 0.85 -4.30
N LEU A 330 3.81 -0.06 -3.62
CA LEU A 330 4.38 -1.07 -2.74
C LEU A 330 3.71 -2.42 -2.95
N GLY A 331 4.48 -3.49 -2.83
CA GLY A 331 3.96 -4.85 -2.82
C GLY A 331 5.02 -5.84 -2.38
N PHE A 332 4.61 -7.07 -2.12
CA PHE A 332 5.52 -8.18 -1.86
C PHE A 332 5.42 -9.18 -3.00
N ASP A 333 6.56 -9.67 -3.49
CA ASP A 333 6.58 -10.75 -4.45
C ASP A 333 6.31 -12.11 -3.77
N VAL A 334 6.27 -13.17 -4.57
CA VAL A 334 6.01 -14.53 -4.08
C VAL A 334 7.10 -15.07 -3.17
N ASP A 335 8.32 -14.52 -3.24
CA ASP A 335 9.46 -14.88 -2.41
C ASP A 335 9.51 -14.04 -1.11
N GLY A 336 8.55 -13.15 -0.89
CA GLY A 336 8.49 -12.31 0.31
C GLY A 336 9.42 -11.09 0.29
N ARG A 337 9.99 -10.74 -0.87
CA ARG A 337 10.75 -9.51 -1.07
C ARG A 337 9.79 -8.34 -1.20
N LEU A 338 10.10 -7.26 -0.52
CA LEU A 338 9.38 -6.01 -0.66
C LEU A 338 9.81 -5.35 -1.97
N ILE A 339 8.86 -4.93 -2.80
CA ILE A 339 9.10 -4.17 -4.03
C ILE A 339 8.49 -2.78 -3.85
N SER A 340 9.31 -1.74 -3.98
CA SER A 340 8.85 -0.35 -3.94
C SER A 340 9.13 0.36 -5.26
N GLY A 341 8.18 1.18 -5.69
CA GLY A 341 8.28 1.99 -6.89
C GLY A 341 7.94 3.44 -6.59
N GLY A 342 8.71 4.35 -7.18
CA GLY A 342 8.54 5.79 -7.05
C GLY A 342 9.18 6.48 -8.24
N GLY A 343 8.45 7.44 -8.83
CA GLY A 343 8.79 8.10 -10.08
C GLY A 343 9.50 7.22 -11.11
N THR A 344 10.80 7.35 -11.36
CA THR A 344 11.49 6.51 -12.39
C THR A 344 12.22 5.28 -11.87
N ILE A 345 12.11 4.95 -10.58
CA ILE A 345 12.91 3.91 -9.92
C ILE A 345 12.01 2.84 -9.32
N VAL A 346 12.42 1.58 -9.45
CA VAL A 346 11.86 0.44 -8.72
C VAL A 346 12.97 -0.27 -7.95
N LYS A 347 12.71 -0.66 -6.70
CA LYS A 347 13.68 -1.29 -5.81
C LYS A 347 13.10 -2.54 -5.18
N ALA A 348 13.92 -3.58 -5.08
CA ALA A 348 13.63 -4.72 -4.21
C ALA A 348 14.40 -4.63 -2.90
N TRP A 349 13.73 -5.07 -1.83
CA TRP A 349 14.28 -5.15 -0.50
C TRP A 349 14.10 -6.57 0.02
N GLN A 350 15.18 -7.16 0.48
CA GLN A 350 15.17 -8.47 1.11
C GLN A 350 15.50 -8.33 2.57
N GLN A 351 14.82 -9.13 3.39
CA GLN A 351 15.14 -9.20 4.80
C GLN A 351 16.40 -10.05 4.97
N LEU A 352 17.44 -9.47 5.56
CA LEU A 352 18.54 -10.26 6.09
C LEU A 352 17.99 -11.17 7.19
N ALA A 353 18.30 -12.47 7.09
CA ALA A 353 18.15 -13.37 8.22
C ALA A 353 18.92 -12.75 9.40
N SER A 354 18.25 -12.60 10.54
CA SER A 354 18.97 -12.36 11.78
C SER A 354 19.81 -13.60 11.99
N ASP A 355 21.11 -13.49 11.78
CA ASP A 355 22.05 -14.47 12.28
C ASP A 355 21.76 -14.58 13.78
N ASN A 356 21.15 -15.70 14.20
CA ASN A 356 21.08 -16.06 15.62
C ASN A 356 22.47 -16.59 15.99
N GLY A 357 23.49 -15.75 15.79
CA GLY A 357 24.76 -15.89 16.45
C GLY A 357 24.44 -15.78 17.93
N SER A 358 24.60 -16.89 18.63
CA SER A 358 24.78 -16.92 20.06
C SER A 358 25.81 -15.84 20.42
N GLU A 359 25.34 -14.70 20.91
CA GLU A 359 26.12 -13.90 21.83
C GLU A 359 26.28 -14.79 23.07
N ASP A 360 27.31 -15.64 23.03
CA ASP A 360 27.86 -16.25 24.21
C ASP A 360 28.26 -15.09 25.12
N GLU A 361 27.40 -14.82 26.11
CA GLU A 361 27.76 -14.02 27.27
C GLU A 361 28.94 -14.74 27.94
N GLU A 362 30.16 -14.33 27.61
CA GLU A 362 31.34 -14.67 28.39
C GLU A 362 31.20 -14.00 29.77
N ASP A 363 30.66 -14.77 30.70
CA ASP A 363 30.77 -14.56 32.14
C ASP A 363 32.25 -14.49 32.54
N ASP A 364 32.82 -13.28 32.64
CA ASP A 364 34.10 -13.07 33.33
C ASP A 364 33.85 -12.62 34.78
N GLU A 365 33.69 -13.61 35.66
CA GLU A 365 33.80 -13.42 37.10
C GLU A 365 35.27 -13.21 37.52
N GLY A 366 35.61 -11.96 37.85
CA GLY A 366 36.87 -11.61 38.49
C GLY A 366 36.67 -10.74 39.75
N ARG A 367 36.39 -11.37 40.90
CA ARG A 367 36.61 -10.78 42.24
C ARG A 367 38.11 -10.51 42.45
N ASP A 368 38.50 -9.32 42.92
CA ASP A 368 38.85 -9.10 44.33
C ASP A 368 39.34 -7.66 44.66
N GLY A 369 38.82 -7.13 45.77
CA GLY A 369 39.62 -6.52 46.85
C GLY A 369 40.07 -5.04 46.78
N GLY A 370 39.49 -4.19 47.67
CA GLY A 370 40.33 -3.27 48.46
C GLY A 370 39.86 -1.83 48.77
N SER A 371 38.93 -1.68 49.73
CA SER A 371 38.99 -0.80 50.92
C SER A 371 39.10 0.76 50.87
N SER A 372 38.20 1.37 51.67
CA SER A 372 38.31 2.62 52.47
C SER A 372 38.09 3.96 51.73
N ILE A 373 37.44 5.00 52.26
CA ILE A 373 36.91 5.32 53.60
C ILE A 373 35.84 6.44 53.47
N ASP A 374 34.90 6.44 54.43
CA ASP A 374 34.02 7.50 54.98
C ASP A 374 34.10 8.94 54.43
N ASP A 375 32.94 9.61 54.24
CA ASP A 375 32.50 10.57 55.27
C ASP A 375 31.01 10.93 55.20
N MET A 376 30.47 11.17 56.38
CA MET A 376 29.07 11.41 56.76
C MET A 376 28.64 12.86 56.54
N THR A 377 27.31 13.08 56.54
CA THR A 377 26.54 14.13 57.28
C THR A 377 25.31 14.55 56.45
N SER A 378 24.10 14.12 56.84
CA SER A 378 23.12 14.84 57.68
C SER A 378 22.54 16.08 56.98
N CYS A 379 21.26 16.39 56.92
CA CYS A 379 20.08 16.00 57.67
C CYS A 379 18.91 16.85 57.13
N ASP A 380 17.70 16.29 57.10
CA ASP A 380 16.41 16.90 57.48
C ASP A 380 16.01 18.29 56.96
N SER A 381 14.76 18.65 56.80
CA SER A 381 13.41 18.07 56.80
C SER A 381 12.54 19.31 56.53
N ASP A 382 11.37 19.16 55.91
CA ASP A 382 10.15 19.88 56.33
C ASP A 382 8.97 19.54 55.39
N ALA A 383 8.27 18.49 55.82
CA ALA A 383 6.84 18.39 56.09
C ALA A 383 5.82 19.37 55.44
N GLU A 384 4.82 18.74 54.79
CA GLU A 384 3.35 18.91 54.98
C GLU A 384 2.71 20.27 54.55
N THR A 385 1.51 20.42 53.96
CA THR A 385 0.36 19.54 53.66
C THR A 385 -0.70 20.31 52.83
N CYS A 386 -1.55 19.56 52.12
CA CYS A 386 -3.02 19.75 51.87
C CYS A 386 -3.48 21.07 51.17
N VAL A 387 -4.39 21.10 50.18
CA VAL A 387 -5.82 20.71 50.21
C VAL A 387 -6.39 20.72 48.77
N ARG A 388 -7.44 19.92 48.55
CA ARG A 388 -8.26 19.68 47.35
C ARG A 388 -9.05 20.90 46.79
N ARG A 389 -9.16 20.96 45.44
CA ARG A 389 -10.29 21.29 44.49
C ARG A 389 -11.54 22.05 45.01
N PRO A 390 -12.23 22.93 44.21
CA PRO A 390 -12.90 22.51 42.95
C PRO A 390 -13.12 23.55 41.81
N SER A 391 -13.75 23.02 40.76
CA SER A 391 -14.32 23.55 39.50
C SER A 391 -14.86 25.00 39.42
N SER A 392 -14.72 25.61 38.24
CA SER A 392 -15.79 26.42 37.64
C SER A 392 -15.78 26.37 36.10
N GLN A 393 -16.96 26.14 35.55
CA GLN A 393 -17.30 26.24 34.13
C GLN A 393 -17.19 27.69 33.65
N ASN A 394 -16.84 27.89 32.37
CA ASN A 394 -17.39 29.02 31.64
C ASN A 394 -17.49 28.73 30.14
N ASP A 395 -18.75 28.53 29.73
CA ASP A 395 -19.23 28.58 28.35
C ASP A 395 -18.86 29.91 27.69
N ARG A 396 -18.23 29.85 26.50
CA ARG A 396 -18.32 30.93 25.51
C ARG A 396 -18.49 30.38 24.11
N LYS A 397 -19.76 30.32 23.70
CA LYS A 397 -20.23 30.29 22.32
C LYS A 397 -19.47 31.32 21.46
N ARG A 398 -18.85 30.90 20.36
CA ARG A 398 -18.41 31.79 19.28
C ARG A 398 -19.05 31.39 17.95
N LYS A 399 -19.49 32.44 17.26
CA LYS A 399 -20.40 32.47 16.10
C LYS A 399 -19.71 32.01 14.80
N LYS A 400 -20.47 31.33 13.94
CA LYS A 400 -20.15 31.02 12.54
C LYS A 400 -19.95 32.31 11.70
N PRO A 401 -18.96 32.39 10.80
CA PRO A 401 -19.02 33.24 9.63
C PRO A 401 -19.55 32.48 8.40
N ARG A 402 -20.11 33.25 7.48
CA ARG A 402 -20.81 32.84 6.26
C ARG A 402 -19.85 32.47 5.12
N VAL A 403 -20.37 31.60 4.25
CA VAL A 403 -19.87 31.16 2.94
C VAL A 403 -19.50 32.33 2.03
N SER A 404 -18.35 32.23 1.37
CA SER A 404 -18.04 32.89 0.10
C SER A 404 -17.39 31.91 -0.88
N LYS A 405 -17.80 32.00 -2.14
CA LYS A 405 -17.47 31.18 -3.29
C LYS A 405 -16.14 31.62 -3.96
N ILE A 406 -15.46 30.66 -4.62
CA ILE A 406 -14.42 30.80 -5.70
C ILE A 406 -12.98 31.05 -5.15
N SER A 407 -11.88 30.43 -5.62
CA SER A 407 -11.52 29.78 -6.89
C SER A 407 -10.58 28.58 -6.73
N SER A 408 -10.61 27.71 -7.75
CA SER A 408 -9.56 26.81 -8.24
C SER A 408 -8.12 27.31 -8.05
N THR A 409 -7.24 26.45 -7.52
CA THR A 409 -5.98 25.96 -8.14
C THR A 409 -5.17 25.15 -7.12
N GLY A 410 -4.65 24.00 -7.55
CA GLY A 410 -3.65 23.24 -6.80
C GLY A 410 -3.20 21.94 -7.46
N ILE A 411 -3.39 21.77 -8.77
CA ILE A 411 -2.80 20.65 -9.53
C ILE A 411 -1.42 21.13 -9.98
N MET A 412 -0.36 20.51 -9.47
CA MET A 412 0.97 20.65 -10.04
C MET A 412 0.92 20.17 -11.49
N GLY A 413 1.38 21.02 -12.41
CA GLY A 413 1.44 20.70 -13.83
C GLY A 413 2.47 19.59 -14.07
N PHE A 414 1.98 18.40 -14.41
CA PHE A 414 2.79 17.37 -15.04
C PHE A 414 2.81 17.62 -16.55
N GLU A 415 4.01 17.72 -17.13
CA GLU A 415 4.20 17.72 -18.59
C GLU A 415 3.81 16.33 -19.13
N GLY A 416 2.82 16.27 -20.03
CA GLY A 416 2.39 15.03 -20.70
C GLY A 416 0.96 14.53 -20.38
N LEU A 417 0.14 15.32 -19.69
CA LEU A 417 -1.31 15.10 -19.62
C LEU A 417 -2.01 15.70 -20.84
N ASP A 418 -1.95 15.01 -21.98
CA ASP A 418 -2.88 15.17 -23.10
C ASP A 418 -3.45 13.80 -23.54
#